data_AF-A0A100HQM8-F1
#
_entry.id   AF-A0A100HQM8-F1
#
_cell.length_a   1.000
_cell.length_b   1.000
_cell.length_c   1.000
_cell.angle_alpha   90.00
_cell.angle_beta   90.00
_cell.angle_gamma   90.00
#
_symmetry.space_group_name_H-M   'P 1'
#
loop_
_entity.id
_entity.type
_entity.pdbx_description
1 polymer ?
#
loop_
_entity_poly.entity_id
_entity_poly.type
_entity_poly.pdbx_seq_one_letter_code
_entity_poly.pdbx_strand_id
1 'polypeptide(L)'
;MTAVTFNFDEPSLHALHAMSRPGAPEPLAETVTDSLLILRTLQGLVAQGFTDLIVRLPRTGQERQIIAPGLTRIAQRRGPPHDY
;
A
#
# COMPACT_ATOMS: atom_id res chain seq x y z
N MET A 1 -3.16 -2.45 -24.38
CA MET A 1 -2.90 -1.44 -23.32
C MET A 1 -4.10 -1.45 -22.40
N THR A 2 -3.92 -1.78 -21.12
CA THR A 2 -5.01 -1.85 -20.13
C THR A 2 -4.96 -0.61 -19.25
N ALA A 3 -6.00 0.21 -19.31
CA ALA A 3 -6.14 1.41 -18.48
C ALA A 3 -7.10 1.13 -17.32
N VAL A 4 -6.81 1.71 -16.15
CA VAL A 4 -7.66 1.65 -14.97
C VAL A 4 -7.86 3.08 -14.48
N THR A 5 -9.10 3.44 -14.17
CA THR A 5 -9.46 4.74 -13.59
C THR A 5 -9.71 4.56 -12.10
N PHE A 6 -9.08 5.39 -11.27
CA PHE A 6 -9.34 5.46 -9.85
C PHE A 6 -10.15 6.72 -9.55
N ASN A 7 -11.25 6.55 -8.81
CA ASN A 7 -12.03 7.66 -8.30
C ASN A 7 -11.76 7.77 -6.80
N PHE A 8 -11.38 8.97 -6.37
CA PHE A 8 -11.15 9.30 -4.97
C PHE A 8 -12.21 10.31 -4.53
N ASP A 9 -12.62 10.22 -3.27
CA ASP A 9 -13.32 11.33 -2.63
C ASP A 9 -12.33 12.48 -2.36
N GLU A 10 -12.87 13.67 -2.08
CA GLU A 10 -12.08 14.88 -1.88
C GLU A 10 -11.00 14.73 -0.78
N PRO A 11 -11.31 14.15 0.40
CA PRO A 11 -10.29 13.96 1.43
C PRO A 11 -9.17 13.02 0.99
N SER A 12 -9.49 11.93 0.29
CA SER A 12 -8.48 10.98 -0.19
C SER A 12 -7.62 11.59 -1.30
N LEU A 13 -8.20 12.41 -2.18
CA LEU A 13 -7.45 13.12 -3.21
C LEU A 13 -6.45 14.10 -2.60
N HIS A 14 -6.87 14.83 -1.56
CA HIS A 14 -5.98 15.73 -0.82
C HIS A 14 -4.82 14.97 -0.14
N ALA A 15 -5.11 13.83 0.48
CA ALA A 15 -4.08 12.96 1.06
C ALA A 15 -3.10 12.45 -0.01
N LEU A 16 -3.61 12.04 -1.19
CA LEU A 16 -2.79 11.58 -2.30
C LEU A 16 -1.87 12.69 -2.83
N HIS A 17 -2.37 13.93 -2.91
CA HIS A 17 -1.55 15.09 -3.23
C HIS A 17 -0.44 15.33 -2.20
N ALA A 18 -0.73 15.21 -0.90
CA ALA A 18 0.27 15.38 0.15
C ALA A 18 1.36 14.29 0.14
N MET A 19 1.04 13.10 -0.35
CA MET A 19 2.00 12.00 -0.54
C MET A 19 2.83 12.13 -1.82
N SER A 20 2.38 12.95 -2.77
CA SER A 20 3.01 13.06 -4.09
C SER A 20 4.31 13.83 -4.04
N ARG A 21 5.28 13.41 -4.86
CA ARG A 21 6.59 14.07 -4.97
C ARG A 21 6.47 15.31 -5.88
N PRO A 22 6.78 16.52 -5.38
CA PRO A 22 6.79 17.73 -6.21
C PRO A 22 7.80 17.58 -7.35
N GLY A 23 7.42 17.97 -8.57
CA GLY A 23 8.29 17.96 -9.75
C GLY A 23 8.33 16.64 -10.53
N ALA A 24 7.59 15.62 -10.10
CA ALA A 24 7.37 14.43 -10.92
C ALA A 24 6.53 14.77 -12.18
N PRO A 25 6.77 14.12 -13.34
CA PRO A 25 5.96 14.29 -14.54
C PRO A 25 4.47 13.98 -14.32
N GLU A 26 4.17 12.92 -13.56
CA GLU A 26 2.80 12.52 -13.22
C GLU A 26 2.68 12.23 -11.71
N PRO A 27 2.72 13.25 -10.84
CA PRO A 27 2.90 13.06 -9.39
C PRO A 27 1.86 12.15 -8.76
N LEU A 28 0.59 12.24 -9.19
CA LEU A 28 -0.49 11.41 -8.67
C LEU A 28 -0.41 9.96 -9.17
N ALA A 29 -0.15 9.75 -10.46
CA ALA A 29 -0.09 8.41 -11.05
C ALA A 29 1.12 7.62 -10.52
N GLU A 30 2.26 8.29 -10.37
CA GLU A 30 3.45 7.71 -9.73
C GLU A 30 3.18 7.34 -8.27
N THR A 31 2.51 8.21 -7.51
CA THR A 31 2.17 7.93 -6.11
C THR A 31 1.21 6.75 -5.96
N VAL A 32 0.20 6.65 -6.83
CA VAL A 32 -0.70 5.48 -6.87
C VAL A 32 0.09 4.21 -7.20
N THR A 33 0.99 4.28 -8.18
CA THR A 33 1.82 3.15 -8.60
C THR A 33 2.75 2.68 -7.48
N ASP A 34 3.47 3.60 -6.83
CA ASP A 34 4.31 3.33 -5.67
C ASP A 34 3.51 2.70 -4.53
N SER A 35 2.31 3.22 -4.26
CA SER A 35 1.42 2.70 -3.23
C SER A 35 0.97 1.26 -3.51
N LEU A 36 0.67 0.94 -4.78
CA LEU A 36 0.33 -0.43 -5.20
C LEU A 36 1.52 -1.38 -5.08
N LEU A 37 2.74 -0.92 -5.39
CA LEU A 37 3.96 -1.72 -5.22
C LEU A 37 4.26 -2.01 -3.75
N ILE A 38 4.09 -1.02 -2.87
CA ILE A 38 4.20 -1.20 -1.42
C ILE A 38 3.17 -2.23 -0.95
N LEU A 39 1.90 -2.09 -1.35
CA LEU A 39 0.84 -3.03 -0.99
C LEU A 39 1.16 -4.46 -1.44
N ARG A 40 1.63 -4.64 -2.68
CA ARG A 40 2.04 -5.95 -3.22
C ARG A 40 3.18 -6.56 -2.42
N THR A 41 4.18 -5.76 -2.05
CA THR A 41 5.31 -6.20 -1.22
C THR A 41 4.82 -6.66 0.14
N LEU A 42 3.96 -5.87 0.79
CA LEU A 42 3.38 -6.21 2.09
C LEU A 42 2.57 -7.51 2.03
N GLN A 43 1.77 -7.71 0.98
CA GLN A 43 1.06 -8.98 0.75
C GLN A 43 2.03 -10.17 0.63
N GLY A 44 3.17 -9.99 -0.05
CA GLY A 44 4.21 -11.01 -0.18
C GLY A 44 4.88 -11.36 1.15
N LEU A 45 5.15 -10.37 2.00
CA LEU A 45 5.69 -10.57 3.35
C LEU A 45 4.69 -11.31 4.25
N VAL A 46 3.41 -10.98 4.14
CA VAL A 46 2.37 -11.64 4.94
C VAL A 46 2.17 -13.09 4.54
N ALA A 47 2.26 -13.39 3.24
CA ALA A 47 2.27 -14.77 2.76
C ALA A 47 3.47 -15.59 3.31
N GLN A 48 4.55 -14.91 3.71
CA GLN A 48 5.72 -15.53 4.35
C GLN A 48 5.62 -15.56 5.89
N GLY A 49 4.50 -15.10 6.47
CA GLY A 49 4.25 -15.15 7.92
C GLY A 49 4.69 -13.90 8.69
N PHE A 50 5.13 -12.83 8.01
CA PHE A 50 5.42 -11.55 8.68
C PHE A 50 4.12 -10.83 9.06
N THR A 51 3.91 -10.58 10.35
CA THR A 51 2.68 -9.98 10.90
C THR A 51 2.87 -8.59 11.50
N ASP A 52 4.12 -8.18 11.69
CA ASP A 52 4.50 -6.98 12.43
C ASP A 52 5.22 -6.00 11.52
N LEU A 53 4.71 -4.76 11.48
CA LEU A 53 5.31 -3.67 10.73
C LEU A 53 5.85 -2.64 11.71
N ILE A 54 7.17 -2.49 11.78
CA ILE A 54 7.83 -1.53 12.67
C ILE A 54 8.17 -0.29 11.85
N VAL A 55 7.51 0.82 12.15
CA VAL A 55 7.81 2.12 11.54
C VAL A 55 8.66 2.92 12.51
N ARG A 56 9.92 3.19 12.14
CA ARG A 56 10.80 4.04 12.94
C ARG A 56 10.78 5.47 12.39
N LEU A 57 10.41 6.43 13.23
CA LEU A 57 10.47 7.85 12.91
C LEU A 57 11.94 8.31 12.85
N PRO A 58 12.47 8.71 11.69
CA PRO A 58 13.91 8.98 11.54
C PRO A 58 14.41 10.10 12.44
N ARG A 59 13.55 11.09 12.73
CA ARG A 59 13.92 12.30 13.49
C ARG A 59 13.97 12.08 14.99
N THR A 60 13.14 11.18 15.52
CA THR A 60 12.99 10.99 16.97
C THR A 60 13.47 9.62 17.43
N GLY A 61 13.76 8.71 16.51
CA GLY A 61 14.06 7.31 16.80
C GLY A 61 12.87 6.53 17.34
N GLN A 62 11.69 7.15 17.49
CA GLN A 62 10.51 6.48 18.02
C GLN A 62 10.06 5.39 17.06
N GLU A 63 9.86 4.21 17.62
CA GLU A 63 9.29 3.08 16.90
C GLU A 63 7.80 3.00 17.16
N ARG A 64 7.04 2.85 16.08
CA ARG A 64 5.64 2.52 16.12
C ARG A 64 5.47 1.14 15.52
N GLN A 65 5.17 0.16 16.36
CA GLN A 65 4.73 -1.15 15.89
C GLN A 65 3.27 -1.04 15.44
N ILE A 66 3.02 -1.45 14.20
CA ILE A 66 1.70 -1.62 13.64
C ILE A 66 1.52 -3.12 13.46
N ILE A 67 0.83 -3.75 14.40
CA ILE A 67 0.29 -5.10 14.21
C ILE A 67 -0.78 -4.93 13.14
N ALA A 68 -0.65 -5.64 12.02
CA ALA A 68 -1.54 -5.46 10.88
C ALA A 68 -2.46 -6.68 10.69
N PRO A 69 -3.51 -6.87 11.54
CA PRO A 69 -4.48 -7.97 11.37
C PRO A 69 -5.20 -7.92 10.01
N GLY A 70 -5.25 -6.75 9.38
CA GLY A 70 -5.83 -6.55 8.05
C GLY A 70 -5.04 -7.20 6.91
N LEU A 71 -3.72 -7.40 7.07
CA LEU A 71 -2.92 -8.08 6.05
C LEU A 71 -3.28 -9.57 5.94
N THR A 72 -3.59 -10.21 7.07
CA THR A 72 -4.10 -11.59 7.12
C THR A 72 -5.40 -11.74 6.33
N ARG A 73 -6.27 -10.70 6.37
CA ARG A 73 -7.56 -10.66 5.67
C ARG A 73 -7.41 -10.51 4.14
N ILE A 74 -6.33 -9.87 3.68
CA ILE A 74 -5.99 -9.77 2.25
C ILE A 74 -5.46 -11.11 1.71
N ALA A 75 -4.65 -11.84 2.49
CA ALA A 75 -4.19 -13.18 2.12
C ALA A 75 -5.35 -14.19 2.00
N GLN A 76 -6.37 -14.08 2.87
CA GLN A 76 -7.53 -14.98 2.90
C GLN A 76 -8.51 -14.80 1.72
N ARG A 77 -8.45 -13.70 0.95
CA ARG A 77 -9.29 -13.51 -0.25
C ARG A 77 -8.73 -14.18 -1.50
N ARG A 78 -7.51 -14.73 -1.46
CA ARG A 78 -7.08 -15.76 -2.42
C ARG A 78 -7.72 -17.08 -1.99
N GLY A 79 -8.96 -17.31 -2.40
CA GLY A 79 -9.50 -18.67 -2.46
C GLY A 79 -8.58 -19.58 -3.29
N PRO A 80 -8.62 -20.91 -3.09
CA PRO A 80 -7.80 -21.82 -3.88
C PRO A 80 -8.01 -21.56 -5.38
N PRO A 81 -7.00 -21.79 -6.24
CA PRO A 81 -7.19 -21.69 -7.67
C PRO A 81 -8.35 -22.63 -8.05
N HIS A 82 -9.42 -22.06 -8.61
CA HIS A 82 -10.41 -22.86 -9.30
C HIS A 82 -9.77 -23.32 -10.60
N ASP A 83 -9.29 -24.55 -10.61
CA ASP A 83 -8.96 -25.28 -11.83
C ASP A 83 -10.26 -25.42 -12.63
N TYR A 84 -10.28 -24.80 -13.81
CA TYR A 84 -11.26 -25.05 -14.88
C TYR A 84 -10.53 -25.66 -16.07
#